data_AF-A0AAW1V2Q5-F1
#
_entry.id   AF-A0AAW1V2Q5-F1
#
_cell.length_a   1.000
_cell.length_b   1.000
_cell.length_c   1.000
_cell.angle_alpha   90.00
_cell.angle_beta   90.00
_cell.angle_gamma   90.00
#
_symmetry.space_group_name_H-M   'P 1'
#
loop_
_entity.id
_entity.type
_entity.pdbx_description
1 polymer ?
#
loop_
_entity_poly.entity_id
_entity_poly.type
_entity_poly.pdbx_seq_one_letter_code
_entity_poly.pdbx_strand_id
1 'polypeptide(L)'
;MAMYKGFRVFEKSIPPSPHSVLLERKGKDETLLFESQAVAVLSAQETEAVKKQYTKILDGYGCLGVLQVYSGEATVLYLVIITSCFSVGKIGDSEIFRITQTHFVPLHYQQGEDKITEVRKVLNSGTFYFSHSSGTNAPLDLTLCEQRRQKQVQQIIVFSGIECCMYI
;
A
#
# COMPACT_ATOMS: atom_id res chain seq x y z
N MET A 1 7.49 -6.71 18.02
CA MET A 1 6.35 -5.84 18.41
C MET A 1 5.26 -6.15 17.40
N ALA A 2 4.00 -6.36 17.82
CA ALA A 2 2.97 -6.78 16.87
C ALA A 2 2.76 -5.72 15.78
N MET A 3 2.71 -6.16 14.51
CA MET A 3 2.42 -5.29 13.39
C MET A 3 1.04 -4.63 13.59
N TYR A 4 0.99 -3.31 13.56
CA TYR A 4 -0.26 -2.57 13.72
C TYR A 4 -0.75 -2.04 12.37
N LYS A 5 -2.08 -1.82 12.26
CA LYS A 5 -2.68 -1.15 11.11
C LYS A 5 -2.24 0.31 11.09
N GLY A 6 -1.17 0.57 10.32
CA GLY A 6 -0.52 1.86 10.18
C GLY A 6 -1.11 2.72 9.08
N PHE A 7 -1.86 2.15 8.14
CA PHE A 7 -2.42 2.86 7.00
C PHE A 7 -3.92 3.11 7.19
N ARG A 8 -4.38 4.31 6.87
CA ARG A 8 -5.79 4.70 6.91
C ARG A 8 -6.18 5.27 5.57
N VAL A 9 -7.28 4.77 5.00
CA VAL A 9 -7.80 5.27 3.73
C VAL A 9 -9.11 5.99 3.96
N PHE A 10 -9.22 7.17 3.37
CA PHE A 10 -10.43 7.96 3.36
C PHE A 10 -10.83 8.25 1.92
N GLU A 11 -12.13 8.38 1.69
CA GLU A 11 -12.67 8.72 0.38
C GLU A 11 -13.61 9.91 0.51
N LYS A 12 -13.61 10.72 -0.54
CA LYS A 12 -14.57 11.77 -0.78
C LYS A 12 -15.36 11.42 -2.03
N SER A 13 -16.60 10.99 -1.83
CA SER A 13 -17.55 10.61 -2.87
C SER A 13 -18.82 11.48 -2.86
N ILE A 14 -18.72 12.71 -2.35
CA ILE A 14 -19.86 13.65 -2.26
C ILE A 14 -19.99 14.41 -3.60
N PRO A 15 -21.07 14.23 -4.37
CA PRO A 15 -21.34 15.09 -5.53
C PRO A 15 -21.58 16.53 -5.06
N PRO A 16 -20.95 17.56 -5.68
CA PRO A 16 -20.43 17.62 -7.05
C PRO A 16 -18.89 17.48 -7.21
N SER A 17 -18.15 17.08 -6.18
CA SER A 17 -16.68 17.00 -6.25
C SER A 17 -16.15 15.72 -6.94
N PRO A 18 -14.99 15.78 -7.61
CA PRO A 18 -14.34 14.61 -8.20
C PRO A 18 -14.00 13.55 -7.14
N HIS A 19 -14.04 12.27 -7.53
CA HIS A 19 -13.68 11.15 -6.67
C HIS A 19 -12.24 11.32 -6.20
N SER A 20 -12.06 11.38 -4.89
CA SER A 20 -10.76 11.62 -4.26
C SER A 20 -10.52 10.65 -3.13
N VAL A 21 -9.29 10.15 -3.01
CA VAL A 21 -8.89 9.20 -1.97
C VAL A 21 -7.68 9.77 -1.21
N LEU A 22 -7.74 9.73 0.11
CA LEU A 22 -6.61 10.09 0.98
C LEU A 22 -6.05 8.84 1.64
N LEU A 23 -4.72 8.71 1.63
CA LEU A 23 -3.97 7.68 2.32
C LEU A 23 -3.09 8.32 3.39
N GLU A 24 -3.41 8.07 4.66
CA GLU A 24 -2.58 8.48 5.80
C GLU A 24 -1.73 7.30 6.29
N ARG A 25 -0.48 7.59 6.66
CA ARG A 25 0.40 6.65 7.36
C ARG A 25 0.65 7.14 8.78
N LYS A 26 0.26 6.35 9.78
CA LYS A 26 0.55 6.61 11.19
C LYS A 26 2.06 6.70 11.43
N GLY A 27 2.49 7.80 12.03
CA GLY A 27 3.90 8.07 12.33
C GLY A 27 4.63 8.86 11.24
N LYS A 28 3.92 9.29 10.18
CA LYS A 28 4.39 10.32 9.25
C LYS A 28 3.35 11.45 9.19
N ASP A 29 3.84 12.68 9.11
CA ASP A 29 3.02 13.89 8.96
C ASP A 29 2.61 14.15 7.50
N GLU A 30 3.12 13.35 6.57
CA GLU A 30 2.81 13.41 5.15
C GLU A 30 1.68 12.45 4.81
N THR A 31 0.76 12.90 3.96
CA THR A 31 -0.38 12.10 3.50
C THR A 31 -0.47 12.15 1.98
N LEU A 32 -0.96 11.08 1.37
CA LEU A 32 -1.08 11.01 -0.09
C LEU A 32 -2.53 11.26 -0.48
N LEU A 33 -2.74 12.25 -1.34
CA LEU A 33 -4.00 12.54 -1.99
C LEU A 33 -3.97 11.99 -3.41
N PHE A 34 -4.98 11.19 -3.74
CA PHE A 34 -5.25 10.70 -5.08
C PHE A 34 -6.49 11.41 -5.61
N GLU A 35 -6.32 12.23 -6.64
CA GLU A 35 -7.41 12.96 -7.29
C GLU A 35 -7.14 13.02 -8.79
N SER A 36 -8.14 12.72 -9.62
CA SER A 36 -8.07 12.87 -11.09
C SER A 36 -6.81 12.27 -11.74
N GLN A 37 -6.41 11.06 -11.33
CA GLN A 37 -5.19 10.34 -11.78
C GLN A 37 -3.84 10.94 -11.34
N ALA A 38 -3.86 11.99 -10.52
CA ALA A 38 -2.65 12.55 -9.93
C ALA A 38 -2.47 12.06 -8.49
N VAL A 39 -1.20 12.00 -8.06
CA VAL A 39 -0.82 11.76 -6.67
C VAL A 39 -0.18 13.04 -6.14
N ALA A 40 -0.77 13.62 -5.10
CA ALA A 40 -0.23 14.77 -4.39
C ALA A 40 0.18 14.36 -2.98
N VAL A 41 1.27 14.94 -2.49
CA VAL A 41 1.69 14.81 -1.09
C VAL A 41 1.18 16.04 -0.36
N LEU A 42 0.38 15.82 0.68
CA LEU A 42 -0.14 16.89 1.54
C LEU A 42 0.59 16.85 2.88
N SER A 43 0.90 18.05 3.37
CA SER A 43 1.39 18.28 4.72
C SER A 43 0.26 18.13 5.76
N ALA A 44 0.62 17.92 7.03
CA ALA A 44 -0.35 17.76 8.11
C ALA A 44 -1.40 18.89 8.20
N GLN A 45 -0.99 20.13 7.89
CA GLN A 45 -1.89 21.29 7.90
C GLN A 45 -2.95 21.19 6.78
N GLU A 46 -2.53 20.82 5.58
CA GLU A 46 -3.42 20.64 4.43
C GLU A 46 -4.35 19.45 4.66
N THR A 47 -3.80 18.35 5.18
CA THR A 47 -4.57 17.15 5.55
C THR A 47 -5.70 17.52 6.50
N GLU A 48 -5.45 18.26 7.58
CA GLU A 48 -6.48 18.59 8.56
C GLU A 48 -7.60 19.46 7.96
N ALA A 49 -7.25 20.35 7.02
CA ALA A 49 -8.21 21.18 6.31
C ALA A 49 -9.13 20.34 5.41
N VAL A 50 -8.57 19.40 4.64
CA VAL A 50 -9.35 18.58 3.69
C VAL A 50 -10.08 17.43 4.38
N LYS A 51 -9.50 16.82 5.42
CA LYS A 51 -9.99 15.60 6.08
C LYS A 51 -11.41 15.68 6.60
N LYS A 52 -11.91 16.89 6.91
CA LYS A 52 -13.32 17.13 7.31
C LYS A 52 -14.32 16.71 6.23
N GLN A 53 -13.92 16.70 4.96
CA GLN A 53 -14.75 16.36 3.81
C GLN A 53 -14.62 14.88 3.40
N TYR A 54 -13.73 14.13 4.06
CA TYR A 54 -13.43 12.74 3.71
C TYR A 54 -13.98 11.79 4.76
N THR A 55 -14.53 10.68 4.29
CA THR A 55 -15.05 9.61 5.14
C THR A 55 -14.05 8.46 5.17
N LYS A 56 -13.75 7.96 6.35
CA LYS A 56 -12.86 6.81 6.51
C LYS A 56 -13.54 5.55 5.97
N ILE A 57 -12.87 4.85 5.05
CA ILE A 57 -13.37 3.57 4.51
C ILE A 57 -12.73 2.39 5.23
N LEU A 58 -11.39 2.37 5.32
CA LEU A 58 -10.67 1.19 5.80
C LEU A 58 -9.34 1.54 6.48
N ASP A 59 -8.89 0.63 7.34
CA ASP A 59 -7.53 0.61 7.88
C ASP A 59 -6.78 -0.60 7.33
N GLY A 60 -5.51 -0.40 6.96
CA GLY A 60 -4.64 -1.41 6.38
C GLY A 60 -3.36 -1.63 7.17
N TYR A 61 -2.81 -2.84 7.02
CA TYR A 61 -1.47 -3.20 7.48
C TYR A 61 -0.40 -2.62 6.56
N GLY A 62 -0.67 -2.54 5.26
CA GLY A 62 0.27 -2.03 4.25
C GLY A 62 -0.43 -1.54 3.00
N CYS A 63 0.25 -0.68 2.26
CA CYS A 63 -0.16 -0.26 0.92
C CYS A 63 0.76 -0.94 -0.10
N LEU A 64 0.18 -1.71 -1.03
CA LEU A 64 0.94 -2.36 -2.11
C LEU A 64 1.23 -1.37 -3.25
N GLY A 65 0.35 -0.38 -3.44
CA GLY A 65 0.50 0.66 -4.45
C GLY A 65 -0.77 0.87 -5.28
N VAL A 66 -0.63 1.57 -6.39
CA VAL A 66 -1.71 1.81 -7.35
C VAL A 66 -1.57 0.83 -8.51
N LEU A 67 -2.61 0.04 -8.75
CA LEU A 67 -2.71 -0.87 -9.87
C LEU A 67 -3.51 -0.20 -11.00
N GLN A 68 -2.92 -0.15 -12.18
CA GLN A 68 -3.60 0.30 -13.40
C GLN A 68 -4.17 -0.91 -14.14
N VAL A 69 -5.48 -0.90 -14.38
CA VAL A 69 -6.18 -1.94 -15.13
C VAL A 69 -6.76 -1.34 -16.40
N TYR A 70 -6.57 -2.02 -17.52
CA TYR A 70 -7.08 -1.60 -18.82
C TYR A 70 -8.46 -2.23 -19.06
N SER A 71 -9.50 -1.39 -19.13
CA SER A 71 -10.88 -1.80 -19.41
C SER A 71 -11.30 -1.32 -20.81
N GLY A 72 -10.77 -1.97 -21.84
CA GLY A 72 -11.04 -1.61 -23.23
C GLY A 72 -10.35 -0.29 -23.58
N GLU A 73 -11.14 0.77 -23.76
CA GLU A 73 -10.70 2.12 -24.13
C GLU A 73 -10.33 3.00 -22.92
N ALA A 74 -10.72 2.60 -21.70
CA ALA A 74 -10.49 3.38 -20.48
C ALA A 74 -9.51 2.68 -19.53
N THR A 75 -8.66 3.47 -18.87
CA THR A 75 -7.78 2.99 -17.79
C THR A 75 -8.43 3.29 -16.44
N VAL A 76 -8.44 2.28 -15.58
CA VAL A 76 -8.98 2.39 -14.23
C VAL A 76 -7.86 2.14 -13.24
N LEU A 77 -7.65 3.08 -12.33
CA LEU A 77 -6.67 2.97 -11.26
C LEU A 77 -7.33 2.47 -9.97
N TYR A 78 -6.67 1.52 -9.30
CA TYR A 78 -7.08 0.96 -8.02
C TYR A 78 -5.95 1.07 -7.00
N LEU A 79 -6.21 1.68 -5.85
CA LEU A 79 -5.29 1.64 -4.72
C LEU A 79 -5.45 0.30 -3.99
N VAL A 80 -4.37 -0.47 -3.89
CA VAL A 80 -4.37 -1.81 -3.30
C VAL A 80 -3.81 -1.76 -1.88
N ILE A 81 -4.64 -2.14 -0.91
CA ILE A 81 -4.32 -2.09 0.52
C ILE A 81 -4.44 -3.49 1.13
N ILE A 82 -3.48 -3.85 1.97
CA ILE A 82 -3.49 -5.10 2.74
C ILE A 82 -4.38 -4.89 3.97
N THR A 83 -5.54 -5.56 4.02
CA THR A 83 -6.47 -5.47 5.16
C THR A 83 -6.26 -6.57 6.18
N SER A 84 -5.73 -7.72 5.75
CA SER A 84 -5.42 -8.85 6.60
C SER A 84 -4.13 -9.54 6.16
N CYS A 85 -3.30 -9.87 7.16
CA CYS A 85 -2.08 -10.63 6.99
C CYS A 85 -1.83 -11.46 8.25
N PHE A 86 -1.08 -12.55 8.10
CA PHE A 86 -0.75 -13.46 9.19
C PHE A 86 0.77 -13.61 9.31
N SER A 87 1.31 -13.54 10.53
CA SER A 87 2.74 -13.75 10.77
C SER A 87 3.07 -15.24 10.61
N VAL A 88 3.91 -15.58 9.64
CA VAL A 88 4.29 -16.98 9.33
C VAL A 88 5.59 -17.39 9.99
N GLY A 89 6.36 -16.44 10.51
CA GLY A 89 7.61 -16.73 11.19
C GLY A 89 8.45 -15.48 11.39
N LYS A 90 9.54 -15.65 12.14
CA LYS A 90 10.52 -14.60 12.41
C LYS A 90 11.90 -15.10 12.01
N ILE A 91 12.63 -14.28 11.25
CA ILE A 91 14.01 -14.54 10.85
C ILE A 91 14.87 -13.39 11.38
N GLY A 92 15.77 -13.70 12.32
CA GLY A 92 16.55 -12.68 13.03
C GLY A 92 15.63 -11.70 13.75
N ASP A 93 15.73 -10.41 13.41
CA ASP A 93 14.87 -9.33 13.96
C ASP A 93 13.68 -8.97 13.06
N SER A 94 13.54 -9.63 11.90
CA SER A 94 12.45 -9.37 10.95
C SER A 94 11.35 -10.43 11.07
N GLU A 95 10.11 -9.97 11.20
CA GLU A 95 8.92 -10.83 11.16
C GLU A 95 8.40 -10.90 9.72
N ILE A 96 8.02 -12.10 9.29
CA ILE A 96 7.50 -12.37 7.95
C ILE A 96 5.98 -12.52 8.04
N PHE A 97 5.28 -11.76 7.20
CA PHE A 97 3.84 -11.75 7.13
C PHE A 97 3.39 -12.25 5.76
N ARG A 98 2.44 -13.18 5.79
CA ARG A 98 1.69 -13.65 4.63
C ARG A 98 0.46 -12.78 4.44
N ILE A 99 0.26 -12.26 3.24
CA ILE A 99 -0.94 -11.52 2.90
C ILE A 99 -2.10 -12.50 2.75
N THR A 100 -3.20 -12.30 3.47
CA THR A 100 -4.39 -13.15 3.39
C THR A 100 -5.54 -12.43 2.70
N GLN A 101 -5.65 -11.11 2.90
CA GLN A 101 -6.71 -10.32 2.29
C GLN A 101 -6.21 -8.93 1.88
N THR A 102 -6.58 -8.56 0.66
CA THR A 102 -6.36 -7.25 0.06
C THR A 102 -7.69 -6.59 -0.29
N HIS A 103 -7.71 -5.27 -0.23
CA HIS A 103 -8.81 -4.42 -0.61
C HIS A 103 -8.37 -3.49 -1.73
N PHE A 104 -9.23 -3.37 -2.74
CA PHE A 104 -9.01 -2.52 -3.90
C PHE A 104 -9.95 -1.34 -3.77
N VAL A 105 -9.40 -0.14 -3.65
CA VAL A 105 -10.16 1.11 -3.60
C VAL A 105 -10.08 1.74 -4.99
N PRO A 106 -11.20 1.87 -5.71
CA PRO A 106 -11.19 2.54 -7.01
C PRO A 106 -10.81 4.01 -6.83
N LEU A 107 -10.02 4.57 -7.75
CA LEU A 107 -9.71 6.00 -7.80
C LEU A 107 -10.60 6.75 -8.82
N HIS A 108 -11.59 6.06 -9.41
CA HIS A 108 -12.48 6.60 -10.43
C HIS A 108 -13.92 6.14 -10.18
N TYR A 109 -14.88 6.96 -10.64
CA TYR A 109 -16.31 6.66 -10.52
C TYR A 109 -16.78 5.56 -11.48
N GLN A 110 -16.08 5.35 -12.61
CA GLN A 110 -16.45 4.34 -13.59
C GLN A 110 -15.98 2.95 -13.14
N GLN A 111 -16.94 2.13 -12.72
CA GLN A 111 -16.71 0.80 -12.17
C GLN A 111 -16.68 -0.26 -13.27
N GLY A 112 -15.54 -0.93 -13.43
CA GLY A 112 -15.44 -2.21 -14.14
C GLY A 112 -14.96 -3.28 -13.17
N GLU A 113 -15.87 -3.89 -12.40
CA GLU A 113 -15.52 -4.85 -11.35
C GLU A 113 -15.02 -6.21 -11.88
N ASP A 114 -15.35 -6.57 -13.12
CA ASP A 114 -15.12 -7.94 -13.60
C ASP A 114 -13.62 -8.30 -13.70
N LYS A 115 -12.77 -7.35 -14.12
CA LYS A 115 -11.33 -7.62 -14.33
C LYS A 115 -10.52 -7.65 -13.03
N ILE A 116 -10.93 -6.91 -12.00
CA ILE A 116 -10.18 -6.85 -10.73
C ILE A 116 -10.38 -8.12 -9.91
N THR A 117 -11.45 -8.87 -10.16
CA THR A 117 -11.80 -10.09 -9.41
C THR A 117 -10.71 -11.16 -9.53
N GLU A 118 -10.11 -11.32 -10.70
CA GLU A 118 -9.01 -12.28 -10.92
C GLU A 118 -7.74 -11.85 -10.18
N VAL A 119 -7.35 -10.57 -10.30
CA VAL A 119 -6.19 -10.03 -9.58
C VAL A 119 -6.38 -10.14 -8.07
N ARG A 120 -7.59 -9.85 -7.57
CA ARG A 120 -7.95 -10.01 -6.17
C ARG A 120 -7.81 -11.46 -5.70
N LYS A 121 -8.23 -12.44 -6.51
CA LYS A 121 -8.05 -13.87 -6.19
C LYS A 121 -6.57 -14.24 -6.12
N VAL A 122 -5.75 -13.74 -7.04
CA VAL A 122 -4.31 -13.98 -7.04
C VAL A 122 -3.68 -13.39 -5.78
N LEU A 123 -3.90 -12.10 -5.47
CA LEU A 123 -3.33 -11.48 -4.26
C LEU A 123 -3.81 -12.14 -2.96
N ASN A 124 -5.06 -12.62 -2.92
CA ASN A 124 -5.63 -13.32 -1.78
C ASN A 124 -5.35 -14.84 -1.77
N SER A 125 -4.56 -15.37 -2.72
CA SER A 125 -4.13 -16.78 -2.73
C SER A 125 -3.23 -17.12 -1.52
N GLY A 126 -2.69 -16.08 -0.85
CA GLY A 126 -1.72 -16.25 0.20
C GLY A 126 -0.34 -16.68 -0.29
N THR A 127 0.00 -16.39 -1.53
CA THR A 127 1.35 -16.64 -2.06
C THR A 127 2.28 -15.45 -1.84
N PHE A 128 1.75 -14.30 -1.40
CA PHE A 128 2.50 -13.07 -1.20
C PHE A 128 2.93 -12.89 0.24
N TYR A 129 4.20 -12.52 0.41
CA TYR A 129 4.84 -12.32 1.71
C TYR A 129 5.56 -10.98 1.73
N PHE A 130 5.60 -10.36 2.90
CA PHE A 130 6.43 -9.19 3.15
C PHE A 130 7.07 -9.32 4.53
N SER A 131 8.21 -8.66 4.71
CA SER A 131 8.87 -8.58 6.00
C SER A 131 8.58 -7.23 6.66
N HIS A 132 8.55 -7.24 7.98
CA HIS A 132 8.52 -6.03 8.78
C HIS A 132 9.55 -6.16 9.92
N SER A 133 10.45 -5.18 10.00
CA SER A 133 11.38 -5.05 11.11
C SER A 133 10.81 -4.08 12.14
N SER A 134 10.78 -4.49 13.41
CA SER A 134 10.43 -3.63 14.54
C SER A 134 11.61 -2.79 15.04
N GLY A 135 12.83 -2.99 14.51
CA GLY A 135 14.06 -2.36 14.99
C GLY A 135 14.58 -1.23 14.09
N THR A 136 15.68 -0.58 14.50
CA THR A 136 16.44 0.41 13.69
C THR A 136 17.11 -0.21 12.46
N ASN A 137 17.14 -1.53 12.36
CA ASN A 137 17.71 -2.24 11.23
C ASN A 137 16.71 -2.31 10.07
N ALA A 138 17.23 -2.15 8.85
CA ALA A 138 16.46 -2.28 7.63
C ALA A 138 15.70 -3.64 7.60
N PRO A 139 14.42 -3.65 7.16
CA PRO A 139 13.66 -4.88 7.06
C PRO A 139 14.35 -5.87 6.13
N LEU A 140 14.25 -7.16 6.47
CA LEU A 140 14.82 -8.24 5.66
C LEU A 140 14.21 -8.25 4.27
N ASP A 141 14.97 -7.90 3.24
CA ASP A 141 14.48 -7.95 1.88
C ASP A 141 14.28 -9.40 1.44
N LEU A 142 13.02 -9.84 1.36
CA LEU A 142 12.65 -11.19 0.94
C LEU A 142 12.80 -11.39 -0.57
N THR A 143 12.97 -10.31 -1.35
CA THR A 143 13.11 -10.38 -2.81
C THR A 143 14.53 -10.73 -3.24
N LEU A 144 15.52 -10.56 -2.35
CA LEU A 144 16.91 -10.89 -2.59
C LEU A 144 17.26 -12.25 -1.99
N CYS A 145 17.87 -13.12 -2.80
CA CYS A 145 18.50 -14.32 -2.26
C CYS A 145 19.57 -13.90 -1.23
N GLU A 146 19.58 -14.53 -0.06
CA GLU A 146 20.50 -14.19 1.04
C GLU A 146 21.99 -14.19 0.63
N GLN A 147 22.35 -15.06 -0.32
CA GLN A 147 23.71 -15.12 -0.89
C GLN A 147 24.11 -13.86 -1.66
N ARG A 148 23.15 -13.09 -2.21
CA ARG A 148 23.40 -11.80 -2.87
C ARG A 148 23.47 -10.66 -1.85
N ARG A 149 22.65 -10.72 -0.79
CA ARG A 149 22.67 -9.73 0.30
C ARG A 149 24.04 -9.67 0.99
N GLN A 150 24.69 -10.81 1.21
CA GLN A 150 26.05 -10.84 1.79
C GLN A 150 27.12 -10.20 0.90
N LYS A 151 26.92 -10.16 -0.43
CA LYS A 151 27.89 -9.56 -1.37
C LYS A 151 27.75 -8.04 -1.51
N GLN A 152 26.59 -7.47 -1.19
CA GLN A 152 26.32 -6.03 -1.32
C GLN A 152 26.71 -5.19 -0.08
N VAL A 153 27.18 -5.82 1.02
CA VAL A 153 27.58 -5.09 2.23
C VAL A 153 28.79 -4.15 2.00
N GLN A 154 29.46 -4.21 0.84
CA GLN A 154 30.62 -3.36 0.56
C GLN A 154 30.30 -2.05 -0.20
N GLN A 155 29.08 -1.87 -0.71
CA GLN A 155 28.67 -0.63 -1.36
C GLN A 155 27.14 -0.62 -1.36
N ILE A 156 26.52 0.34 -0.68
CA ILE A 156 25.43 1.18 -1.20
C ILE A 156 24.84 2.00 -0.04
N ILE A 157 24.75 3.30 -0.31
CA ILE A 157 24.06 4.32 0.47
C ILE A 157 22.57 3.96 0.49
N VAL A 158 22.02 3.77 1.68
CA VAL A 158 20.59 3.49 1.90
C VAL A 158 19.80 4.77 1.63
N PHE A 159 19.09 4.85 0.49
CA PHE A 159 17.99 5.79 0.35
C PHE A 159 16.75 5.19 1.00
N SER A 160 16.31 5.88 2.06
CA SER A 160 15.09 5.64 2.79
C SER A 160 13.87 5.78 1.87
N GLY A 161 13.02 4.75 1.83
CA GLY A 161 11.61 4.93 1.51
C GLY A 161 11.06 4.01 0.43
N ILE A 162 10.48 2.89 0.87
CA ILE A 162 9.39 2.17 0.22
C ILE A 162 9.73 1.69 -1.20
N GLU A 163 10.39 0.54 -1.30
CA GLU A 163 10.33 -0.30 -2.50
C GLU A 163 9.50 -1.56 -2.17
N CYS A 164 8.21 -1.51 -2.50
CA CYS A 164 7.46 -2.73 -2.81
C CYS A 164 7.59 -2.94 -4.32
N CYS A 165 8.71 -3.54 -4.76
CA CYS A 165 8.85 -3.99 -6.15
C CYS A 165 8.05 -5.28 -6.34
N MET A 166 6.83 -5.17 -6.82
CA MET A 166 6.10 -6.28 -7.44
C MET A 166 6.43 -6.26 -8.94
N TYR A 167 7.45 -7.02 -9.36
CA TYR A 167 7.67 -7.30 -10.79
C TYR A 167 6.64 -8.34 -11.24
N ILE A 168 5.89 -8.00 -12.29
CA ILE A 168 4.92 -8.88 -12.98
C ILE A 168 5.67 -9.99 -13.71
#